data_AF-A0A4R0REH5-F1
#
_entry.id   AF-A0A4R0REH5-F1
#
_cell.length_a   1.000
_cell.length_b   1.000
_cell.length_c   1.000
_cell.angle_alpha   90.00
_cell.angle_beta   90.00
_cell.angle_gamma   90.00
#
_symmetry.space_group_name_H-M   'P 1'
#
loop_
_entity.id
_entity.type
_entity.pdbx_description
1 polymer ?
#
loop_
_entity_poly.entity_id
_entity_poly.type
_entity_poly.pdbx_seq_one_letter_code
_entity_poly.pdbx_strand_id
1 'polypeptide(L)'
;MSTMNGTVEQYTIARVGMYASAVPLTLAVYDYALTLPSEVKYIWPSRMSVMKILYFMTKYLAFFDTPVAVYYHVTPGLTQHECKVSLSIVNWILVIAVVTAEAIMMIRTWVVWERSERVGVILGTTLLVGMLAGLLMEGLFTRSLTFVSFPFPSQPSCFLLSGDRLIVINPAIVIVMETAVFLLTLIKAIREYQFRRLVGSHRTKDLIYVFYRDGLSSYVYLIVFSLLNFILIVALPAYGTDLAVGIQRILHSCISARVLINLREAAEEETATSMFNRIALSDIAFADALADRSNVMGPSRSVPPSA
;
A
#
# COMPACT_ATOMS: atom_id res chain seq x y z
N MET A 1 7.07 -23.30 -42.63
CA MET A 1 7.13 -21.83 -42.47
C MET A 1 6.19 -21.34 -41.36
N SER A 2 4.92 -21.79 -41.31
CA SER A 2 3.98 -21.52 -40.20
C SER A 2 4.43 -22.05 -38.83
N THR A 3 5.04 -23.24 -38.76
CA THR A 3 5.58 -23.83 -37.52
C THR A 3 6.85 -23.14 -36.99
N MET A 4 7.67 -22.55 -37.88
CA MET A 4 8.84 -21.74 -37.48
C MET A 4 8.40 -20.36 -36.94
N ASN A 5 7.37 -19.75 -37.53
CA ASN A 5 6.83 -18.49 -37.00
C ASN A 5 6.23 -18.68 -35.60
N GLY A 6 5.45 -19.75 -35.40
CA GLY A 6 4.84 -20.03 -34.09
C GLY A 6 5.87 -20.34 -33.00
N THR A 7 6.99 -20.98 -33.35
CA THR A 7 8.07 -21.22 -32.38
C THR A 7 8.77 -19.91 -32.02
N VAL A 8 9.20 -19.08 -32.98
CA VAL A 8 9.86 -17.78 -32.71
C VAL A 8 9.00 -16.84 -31.85
N GLU A 9 7.69 -16.81 -32.08
CA GLU A 9 6.74 -16.05 -31.29
C GLU A 9 6.70 -16.55 -29.83
N GLN A 10 6.62 -17.87 -29.62
CA GLN A 10 6.68 -18.49 -28.29
C GLN A 10 7.99 -18.19 -27.55
N TYR A 11 9.14 -18.22 -28.22
CA TYR A 11 10.42 -17.84 -27.64
C TYR A 11 10.47 -16.38 -27.19
N THR A 12 9.86 -15.48 -27.96
CA THR A 12 9.84 -14.06 -27.66
C THR A 12 8.98 -13.82 -26.40
N ILE A 13 7.82 -14.46 -26.32
CA ILE A 13 6.91 -14.38 -25.16
C ILE A 13 7.59 -14.91 -23.89
N ALA A 14 8.27 -16.06 -23.99
CA ALA A 14 9.06 -16.64 -22.91
C ALA A 14 10.09 -15.65 -22.33
N ARG A 15 10.89 -15.01 -23.20
CA ARG A 15 11.86 -14.00 -22.78
C ARG A 15 11.21 -12.77 -22.18
N VAL A 16 10.10 -12.31 -22.74
CA VAL A 16 9.33 -11.18 -22.19
C VAL A 16 8.86 -11.51 -20.78
N GLY A 17 8.37 -12.73 -20.49
CA GLY A 17 8.00 -13.19 -19.15
C GLY A 17 9.16 -13.17 -18.14
N MET A 18 10.36 -13.59 -18.57
CA MET A 18 11.57 -13.53 -17.73
C MET A 18 11.92 -12.08 -17.36
N TYR A 19 11.96 -11.16 -18.33
CA TYR A 19 12.22 -9.74 -18.03
C TYR A 19 11.08 -9.12 -17.22
N ALA A 20 9.83 -9.51 -17.52
CA ALA A 20 8.64 -9.05 -16.85
C ALA A 20 8.61 -9.40 -15.36
N SER A 21 9.12 -10.57 -14.97
CA SER A 21 9.21 -11.01 -13.57
C SER A 21 10.41 -10.41 -12.81
N ALA A 22 11.51 -10.10 -13.51
CA ALA A 22 12.69 -9.47 -12.91
C ALA A 22 12.44 -8.00 -12.49
N VAL A 23 11.60 -7.26 -13.22
CA VAL A 23 11.30 -5.85 -12.92
C VAL A 23 10.61 -5.68 -11.56
N PRO A 24 9.51 -6.39 -11.23
CA PRO A 24 8.90 -6.36 -9.90
C PRO A 24 9.89 -6.72 -8.78
N LEU A 25 10.73 -7.73 -8.97
CA LEU A 25 11.73 -8.12 -7.97
C LEU A 25 12.72 -6.98 -7.69
N THR A 26 13.26 -6.34 -8.74
CA THR A 26 14.21 -5.23 -8.57
C THR A 26 13.54 -4.02 -7.89
N LEU A 27 12.29 -3.71 -8.26
CA LEU A 27 11.50 -2.67 -7.61
C LEU A 27 11.23 -2.98 -6.12
N ALA A 28 10.91 -4.23 -5.79
CA ALA A 28 10.68 -4.66 -4.41
C ALA A 28 11.93 -4.48 -3.54
N VAL A 29 13.08 -4.93 -4.04
CA VAL A 29 14.38 -4.79 -3.35
C VAL A 29 14.75 -3.32 -3.19
N TYR A 30 14.54 -2.52 -4.23
CA TYR A 30 14.82 -1.08 -4.21
C TYR A 30 13.94 -0.34 -3.19
N ASP A 31 12.63 -0.57 -3.19
CA ASP A 31 11.71 0.04 -2.22
C ASP A 31 12.03 -0.39 -0.78
N TYR A 32 12.38 -1.67 -0.58
CA TYR A 32 12.82 -2.17 0.71
C TYR A 32 14.05 -1.42 1.23
N ALA A 33 15.09 -1.29 0.39
CA ALA A 33 16.31 -0.58 0.78
C ALA A 33 16.03 0.88 1.19
N LEU A 34 15.12 1.55 0.49
CA LEU A 34 14.73 2.93 0.81
C LEU A 34 13.88 3.06 2.07
N THR A 35 13.00 2.09 2.33
CA THR A 35 12.02 2.18 3.42
C THR A 35 12.50 1.55 4.73
N LEU A 36 13.55 0.73 4.69
CA LEU A 36 14.07 0.01 5.86
C LEU A 36 14.48 0.92 7.03
N PRO A 37 15.20 2.05 6.84
CA PRO A 37 15.57 2.92 7.97
C PRO A 37 14.34 3.44 8.71
N SER A 38 13.34 3.91 7.98
CA SER A 38 12.08 4.39 8.55
C SER A 38 11.26 3.24 9.14
N GLU A 39 11.29 2.04 8.57
CA GLU A 39 10.63 0.86 9.12
C GLU A 39 11.20 0.48 10.50
N VAL A 40 12.52 0.44 10.63
CA VAL A 40 13.20 0.13 11.90
C VAL A 40 12.88 1.18 12.95
N LYS A 41 12.81 2.47 12.56
CA LYS A 41 12.46 3.56 13.49
C LYS A 41 10.99 3.51 13.90
N TYR A 42 10.07 3.37 12.95
CA TYR A 42 8.63 3.61 13.19
C TYR A 42 7.80 2.34 13.40
N ILE A 43 8.18 1.21 12.80
CA ILE A 43 7.37 -0.02 12.80
C ILE A 43 7.83 -1.01 13.87
N TRP A 44 9.14 -1.23 13.96
CA TRP A 44 9.72 -2.27 14.82
C TRP A 44 9.48 -2.05 16.32
N PRO A 45 9.74 -0.87 16.92
CA PRO A 45 9.56 -0.65 18.36
C PRO A 45 8.09 -0.56 18.78
N SER A 46 7.17 -0.43 17.82
CA SER A 46 5.73 -0.33 18.11
C SER A 46 5.15 -1.64 18.62
N ARG A 47 4.13 -1.54 19.48
CA ARG A 47 3.39 -2.70 20.01
C ARG A 47 2.79 -3.54 18.88
N MET A 48 2.66 -4.84 19.14
CA MET A 48 1.97 -5.75 18.23
C MET A 48 0.52 -5.29 18.07
N SER A 49 0.13 -5.00 16.83
CA SER A 49 -1.20 -4.56 16.44
C SER A 49 -1.57 -5.20 15.11
N VAL A 50 -2.87 -5.26 14.80
CA VAL A 50 -3.37 -5.80 13.54
C VAL A 50 -2.69 -5.14 12.33
N MET A 51 -2.55 -3.80 12.36
CA MET A 51 -1.86 -3.05 11.30
C MET A 51 -0.39 -3.45 11.14
N LYS A 52 0.31 -3.77 12.23
CA LYS A 52 1.71 -4.24 12.18
C LYS A 52 1.78 -5.61 11.50
N ILE A 53 0.88 -6.53 11.84
CA ILE A 53 0.81 -7.87 11.23
C ILE A 53 0.52 -7.76 9.74
N LEU A 54 -0.51 -6.98 9.36
CA LEU A 54 -0.87 -6.77 7.96
C LEU A 54 0.30 -6.15 7.17
N TYR A 55 0.98 -5.16 7.74
CA TYR A 55 2.16 -4.54 7.13
C TYR A 55 3.25 -5.57 6.82
N PHE A 56 3.61 -6.42 7.80
CA PHE A 56 4.62 -7.46 7.60
C PHE A 56 4.16 -8.50 6.57
N MET A 57 2.88 -8.90 6.57
CA MET A 57 2.34 -9.81 5.56
C MET A 57 2.47 -9.20 4.16
N THR A 58 1.93 -8.01 3.90
CA THR A 58 1.95 -7.43 2.56
C THR A 58 3.37 -7.26 2.03
N LYS A 59 4.28 -6.77 2.89
CA LYS A 59 5.66 -6.44 2.53
C LYS A 59 6.55 -7.66 2.36
N TYR A 60 6.53 -8.58 3.32
CA TYR A 60 7.45 -9.72 3.29
C TYR A 60 6.98 -10.84 2.36
N LEU A 61 5.68 -10.95 2.09
CA LEU A 61 5.17 -11.84 1.04
C LEU A 61 5.75 -11.49 -0.34
N ALA A 62 6.12 -10.22 -0.59
CA ALA A 62 6.73 -9.80 -1.85
C ALA A 62 8.11 -10.45 -2.09
N PHE A 63 8.81 -10.84 -1.02
CA PHE A 63 10.08 -11.55 -1.09
C PHE A 63 9.92 -13.05 -1.29
N PHE A 64 8.69 -13.58 -1.26
CA PHE A 64 8.41 -14.98 -1.54
C PHE A 64 7.82 -15.16 -2.94
N ASP A 65 6.83 -14.36 -3.35
CA ASP A 65 6.21 -14.49 -4.67
C ASP A 65 7.17 -14.06 -5.80
N THR A 66 7.88 -12.94 -5.68
CA THR A 66 8.73 -12.44 -6.76
C THR A 66 9.91 -13.34 -7.12
N PRO A 67 10.66 -13.96 -6.17
CA PRO A 67 11.71 -14.90 -6.54
C PRO A 67 11.16 -16.21 -7.11
N VAL A 68 10.01 -16.68 -6.62
CA VAL A 68 9.34 -17.87 -7.19
C VAL A 68 8.88 -17.57 -8.63
N ALA A 69 8.38 -16.36 -8.88
CA ALA A 69 8.01 -15.91 -10.23
C ALA A 69 9.21 -15.94 -11.17
N VAL A 70 10.34 -15.36 -10.75
CA VAL A 70 11.59 -15.44 -11.53
C VAL A 70 12.03 -16.90 -11.71
N TYR A 71 12.01 -17.70 -10.65
CA TYR A 71 12.46 -19.10 -10.67
C TYR A 71 11.75 -19.93 -11.75
N TYR A 72 10.41 -19.87 -11.85
CA TYR A 72 9.70 -20.69 -12.83
C TYR A 72 9.86 -20.20 -14.27
N HIS A 73 10.19 -18.91 -14.47
CA HIS A 73 10.50 -18.37 -15.79
C HIS A 73 11.93 -18.68 -16.25
N VAL A 74 12.90 -18.77 -15.32
CA VAL A 74 14.32 -18.96 -15.67
C VAL A 74 14.80 -20.40 -15.64
N THR A 75 14.10 -21.30 -14.94
CA THR A 75 14.54 -22.68 -14.76
C THR A 75 14.14 -23.54 -15.97
N PRO A 76 15.10 -24.14 -16.69
CA PRO A 76 14.81 -25.06 -17.78
C PRO A 76 14.37 -26.42 -17.26
N GLY A 77 13.57 -27.14 -18.06
CA GLY A 77 13.21 -28.54 -17.78
C GLY A 77 12.14 -28.75 -16.70
N LEU A 78 11.45 -27.68 -16.26
CA LEU A 78 10.30 -27.80 -15.36
C LEU A 78 9.18 -28.63 -16.01
N THR A 79 8.61 -29.55 -15.25
CA THR A 79 7.44 -30.32 -15.67
C THR A 79 6.18 -29.44 -15.69
N GLN A 80 5.17 -29.88 -16.45
CA GLN A 80 3.86 -29.21 -16.49
C GLN A 80 3.24 -29.05 -15.08
N HIS A 81 3.46 -30.05 -14.22
CA HIS A 81 2.97 -30.04 -12.85
C HIS A 81 3.70 -28.99 -12.01
N GLU A 82 5.02 -28.93 -12.08
CA GLU A 82 5.81 -27.93 -11.34
C GLU A 82 5.47 -26.51 -11.78
N CYS A 83 5.31 -26.25 -13.08
CA CYS A 83 4.85 -24.97 -13.61
C CYS A 83 3.50 -24.55 -13.01
N LYS A 84 2.54 -25.47 -12.99
CA LYS A 84 1.22 -25.22 -12.41
C LYS A 84 1.32 -24.92 -10.92
N VAL A 85 2.11 -25.68 -10.17
CA VAL A 85 2.30 -25.48 -8.73
C VAL A 85 2.98 -24.14 -8.45
N SER A 86 4.06 -23.80 -9.14
CA SER A 86 4.77 -22.53 -8.97
C SER A 86 3.88 -21.32 -9.28
N LEU A 87 3.17 -21.33 -10.41
CA LEU A 87 2.25 -20.23 -10.73
C LEU A 87 1.10 -20.14 -9.72
N SER A 88 0.56 -21.27 -9.28
CA SER A 88 -0.47 -21.28 -8.24
C SER A 88 0.04 -20.65 -6.95
N ILE A 89 1.25 -21.00 -6.50
CA ILE A 89 1.86 -20.42 -5.29
C ILE A 89 1.99 -18.91 -5.44
N VAL A 90 2.52 -18.42 -6.56
CA VAL A 90 2.66 -16.98 -6.83
C VAL A 90 1.31 -16.27 -6.78
N ASN A 91 0.29 -16.80 -7.46
CA ASN A 91 -1.03 -16.19 -7.50
C ASN A 91 -1.71 -16.18 -6.13
N TRP A 92 -1.64 -17.27 -5.36
CA TRP A 92 -2.23 -17.31 -4.02
C TRP A 92 -1.55 -16.32 -3.06
N ILE A 93 -0.22 -16.22 -3.12
CA ILE A 93 0.52 -15.22 -2.33
C ILE A 93 0.12 -13.80 -2.75
N LEU A 94 -0.01 -13.56 -4.06
CA LEU A 94 -0.46 -12.27 -4.60
C LEU A 94 -1.86 -11.91 -4.07
N VAL A 95 -2.83 -12.83 -4.12
CA VAL A 95 -4.18 -12.58 -3.62
C VAL A 95 -4.18 -12.25 -2.14
N ILE A 96 -3.46 -13.04 -1.32
CA ILE A 96 -3.34 -12.77 0.11
C ILE A 96 -2.75 -11.38 0.34
N ALA A 97 -1.69 -11.04 -0.40
CA ALA A 97 -1.03 -9.77 -0.23
C ALA A 97 -1.90 -8.56 -0.65
N VAL A 98 -2.62 -8.67 -1.77
CA VAL A 98 -3.60 -7.64 -2.19
C VAL A 98 -4.68 -7.47 -1.14
N VAL A 99 -5.28 -8.56 -0.64
CA VAL A 99 -6.30 -8.50 0.43
C VAL A 99 -5.75 -7.82 1.68
N THR A 100 -4.51 -8.12 2.09
CA THR A 100 -3.89 -7.44 3.24
C THR A 100 -3.64 -5.95 2.99
N ALA A 101 -3.22 -5.56 1.77
CA ALA A 101 -3.03 -4.16 1.41
C ALA A 101 -4.35 -3.38 1.41
N GLU A 102 -5.41 -3.96 0.83
CA GLU A 102 -6.76 -3.40 0.84
C GLU A 102 -7.28 -3.25 2.27
N ALA A 103 -7.05 -4.24 3.14
CA ALA A 103 -7.40 -4.15 4.54
C ALA A 103 -6.70 -2.97 5.24
N ILE A 104 -5.40 -2.74 5.00
CA ILE A 104 -4.66 -1.59 5.54
C ILE A 104 -5.31 -0.27 5.10
N MET A 105 -5.63 -0.16 3.81
CA MET A 105 -6.26 1.01 3.22
C MET A 105 -7.65 1.27 3.80
N MET A 106 -8.47 0.24 3.95
CA MET A 106 -9.81 0.33 4.55
C MET A 106 -9.75 0.68 6.03
N ILE A 107 -8.87 0.07 6.82
CA ILE A 107 -8.69 0.40 8.24
C ILE A 107 -8.28 1.86 8.40
N ARG A 108 -7.39 2.36 7.54
CA ARG A 108 -7.01 3.78 7.53
C ARG A 108 -8.22 4.68 7.29
N THR A 109 -9.01 4.39 6.26
CA THR A 109 -10.20 5.20 5.97
C THR A 109 -11.23 5.12 7.09
N TRP A 110 -11.38 3.97 7.75
CA TRP A 110 -12.24 3.85 8.93
C TRP A 110 -11.78 4.74 10.10
N VAL A 111 -10.46 4.82 10.35
CA VAL A 111 -9.87 5.72 11.35
C VAL A 111 -10.10 7.19 10.99
N VAL A 112 -9.97 7.56 9.72
CA VAL A 112 -10.26 8.91 9.20
C VAL A 112 -11.74 9.30 9.41
N TRP A 113 -12.64 8.32 9.39
CA TRP A 113 -14.05 8.48 9.75
C TRP A 113 -14.31 8.35 11.26
N GLU A 114 -13.30 8.64 12.09
CA GLU A 114 -13.40 8.65 13.56
C GLU A 114 -13.95 7.33 14.13
N ARG A 115 -13.65 6.21 13.46
CA ARG A 115 -14.14 4.86 13.79
C ARG A 115 -15.68 4.75 13.80
N SER A 116 -16.36 5.51 12.95
CA SER A 116 -17.81 5.37 12.75
C SER A 116 -18.20 3.91 12.46
N GLU A 117 -19.09 3.34 13.28
CA GLU A 117 -19.53 1.94 13.15
C GLU A 117 -20.15 1.66 11.79
N ARG A 118 -20.94 2.60 11.26
CA ARG A 118 -21.58 2.47 9.94
C ARG A 118 -20.55 2.33 8.82
N VAL A 119 -19.52 3.19 8.82
CA VAL A 119 -18.45 3.13 7.81
C VAL A 119 -17.61 1.87 7.99
N GLY A 120 -17.34 1.48 9.24
CA GLY A 120 -16.64 0.23 9.56
C GLY A 120 -17.36 -1.01 9.04
N VAL A 121 -18.69 -1.08 9.23
CA VAL A 121 -19.52 -2.18 8.70
C VAL A 121 -19.51 -2.19 7.17
N ILE A 122 -19.68 -1.04 6.52
CA ILE A 122 -19.62 -0.93 5.05
C ILE A 122 -18.26 -1.42 4.53
N LEU A 123 -17.16 -0.88 5.05
CA LEU A 123 -15.81 -1.27 4.60
C LEU A 123 -15.51 -2.74 4.90
N GLY A 124 -15.84 -3.22 6.10
CA GLY A 124 -15.61 -4.61 6.50
C GLY A 124 -16.42 -5.61 5.66
N THR A 125 -17.68 -5.29 5.36
CA THR A 125 -18.52 -6.13 4.48
C THR A 125 -18.02 -6.10 3.03
N THR A 126 -17.63 -4.93 2.51
CA THR A 126 -17.01 -4.83 1.17
C THR A 126 -15.74 -5.66 1.08
N LEU A 127 -14.84 -5.56 2.08
CA LEU A 127 -13.62 -6.37 2.14
C LEU A 127 -13.93 -7.85 2.14
N LEU A 128 -14.85 -8.30 3.00
CA LEU A 128 -15.22 -9.71 3.14
C LEU A 128 -15.81 -10.26 1.84
N VAL A 129 -16.78 -9.56 1.26
CA VAL A 129 -17.45 -10.00 0.02
C VAL A 129 -16.45 -10.10 -1.13
N GLY A 130 -15.63 -9.08 -1.34
CA GLY A 130 -14.68 -9.12 -2.44
C GLY A 130 -13.47 -10.03 -2.17
N MET A 131 -13.06 -10.25 -0.92
CA MET A 131 -12.10 -11.31 -0.56
C MET A 131 -12.65 -12.68 -0.95
N LEU A 132 -13.88 -13.02 -0.54
CA LEU A 132 -14.49 -14.31 -0.84
C LEU A 132 -14.68 -14.49 -2.37
N ALA A 133 -15.13 -13.45 -3.06
CA ALA A 133 -15.25 -13.48 -4.51
C ALA A 133 -13.87 -13.66 -5.19
N GLY A 134 -12.85 -12.90 -4.78
CA GLY A 134 -11.49 -13.02 -5.32
C GLY A 134 -10.87 -14.41 -5.10
N LEU A 135 -11.03 -14.98 -3.90
CA LEU A 135 -10.57 -16.34 -3.59
C LEU A 135 -11.28 -17.39 -4.44
N LEU A 136 -12.59 -17.25 -4.64
CA LEU A 136 -13.37 -18.15 -5.49
C LEU A 136 -12.90 -18.07 -6.94
N MET A 137 -12.79 -16.86 -7.48
CA MET A 137 -12.38 -16.65 -8.87
C MET A 137 -10.95 -17.12 -9.12
N GLU A 138 -10.02 -16.87 -8.20
CA GLU A 138 -8.65 -17.37 -8.29
C GLU A 138 -8.60 -18.90 -8.22
N GLY A 139 -9.40 -19.52 -7.36
CA GLY A 139 -9.49 -20.97 -7.26
C GLY A 139 -10.02 -21.62 -8.54
N LEU A 140 -11.01 -21.01 -9.18
CA LEU A 140 -11.53 -21.45 -10.49
C LEU A 140 -10.47 -21.28 -11.59
N PHE A 141 -9.81 -20.12 -11.62
CA PHE A 141 -8.74 -19.82 -12.57
C PHE A 141 -7.59 -20.82 -12.45
N THR A 142 -7.05 -21.02 -11.24
CA THR A 142 -5.94 -21.95 -10.96
C THR A 142 -6.26 -23.38 -11.40
N ARG A 143 -7.52 -23.83 -11.22
CA ARG A 143 -7.97 -25.14 -11.71
C ARG A 143 -7.97 -25.22 -13.23
N SER A 144 -8.43 -24.17 -13.90
CA SER A 144 -8.51 -24.07 -15.36
C SER A 144 -7.16 -23.98 -16.09
N LEU A 145 -6.07 -23.68 -15.36
CA LEU A 145 -4.74 -23.52 -15.96
C LEU A 145 -4.27 -24.79 -16.66
N THR A 146 -3.89 -24.61 -17.93
CA THR A 146 -3.26 -25.64 -18.76
C THR A 146 -1.91 -25.14 -19.27
N PHE A 147 -0.88 -25.99 -19.13
CA PHE A 147 0.48 -25.66 -19.54
C PHE A 147 0.94 -26.60 -20.66
N VAL A 148 1.86 -26.14 -21.49
CA VAL A 148 2.55 -26.99 -22.47
C VAL A 148 4.02 -27.10 -22.08
N SER A 149 4.56 -28.32 -22.12
CA SER A 149 5.99 -28.57 -21.98
C SER A 149 6.66 -28.50 -23.34
N PHE A 150 7.76 -27.74 -23.44
CA PHE A 150 8.60 -27.77 -24.63
C PHE A 150 9.53 -29.01 -24.59
N PRO A 151 9.73 -29.70 -25.72
CA PRO A 151 10.58 -30.88 -25.79
C PRO A 151 12.09 -30.55 -25.73
N PHE A 152 12.47 -29.27 -25.70
CA PHE A 152 13.87 -28.85 -25.75
C PHE A 152 14.43 -28.60 -24.34
N PRO A 153 15.42 -29.39 -23.87
CA PRO A 153 16.00 -29.26 -22.53
C PRO A 153 16.78 -27.96 -22.31
N SER A 154 17.05 -27.19 -23.37
CA SER A 154 17.77 -25.92 -23.32
C SER A 154 16.85 -24.68 -23.29
N GLN A 155 15.53 -24.83 -23.25
CA GLN A 155 14.60 -23.71 -23.10
C GLN A 155 14.04 -23.61 -21.69
N PRO A 156 14.31 -22.50 -20.98
CA PRO A 156 13.47 -22.12 -19.87
C PRO A 156 12.17 -21.54 -20.44
N SER A 157 11.03 -22.10 -20.05
CA SER A 157 9.77 -21.37 -19.81
C SER A 157 8.60 -22.32 -19.60
N CYS A 158 7.95 -22.18 -18.44
CA CYS A 158 6.56 -22.56 -18.30
C CYS A 158 5.71 -21.68 -19.24
N PHE A 159 5.06 -22.29 -20.24
CA PHE A 159 4.17 -21.58 -21.14
C PHE A 159 2.71 -21.87 -20.77
N LEU A 160 2.00 -20.82 -20.37
CA LEU A 160 0.56 -20.89 -20.10
C LEU A 160 -0.18 -20.94 -21.44
N LEU A 161 -0.85 -22.06 -21.72
CA LEU A 161 -1.58 -22.26 -22.97
C LEU A 161 -2.96 -21.61 -22.92
N SER A 162 -3.66 -21.84 -21.82
CA SER A 162 -5.02 -21.34 -21.62
C SER A 162 -5.37 -21.33 -20.13
N GLY A 163 -6.14 -20.32 -19.75
CA GLY A 163 -6.85 -20.21 -18.48
C GLY A 163 -8.21 -19.57 -18.72
N ASP A 164 -9.09 -19.68 -17.73
CA ASP A 164 -10.43 -19.11 -17.81
C ASP A 164 -10.36 -17.56 -17.87
N ARG A 165 -11.13 -16.97 -18.78
CA ARG A 165 -11.23 -15.52 -18.97
C ARG A 165 -11.90 -14.81 -17.80
N LEU A 166 -12.59 -15.58 -16.94
CA LEU A 166 -13.22 -15.05 -15.74
C LEU A 166 -12.22 -14.43 -14.73
N ILE A 167 -10.91 -14.64 -14.89
CA ILE A 167 -9.87 -13.99 -14.08
C ILE A 167 -9.95 -12.45 -14.13
N VAL A 168 -10.53 -11.88 -15.19
CA VAL A 168 -10.78 -10.44 -15.34
C VAL A 168 -11.66 -9.86 -14.20
N ILE A 169 -12.43 -10.71 -13.51
CA ILE A 169 -13.27 -10.31 -12.38
C ILE A 169 -12.41 -9.87 -11.19
N ASN A 170 -11.22 -10.45 -10.98
CA ASN A 170 -10.34 -10.09 -9.87
C ASN A 170 -9.91 -8.62 -9.87
N PRO A 171 -9.28 -8.08 -10.94
CA PRO A 171 -8.93 -6.66 -10.99
C PRO A 171 -10.17 -5.76 -10.97
N ALA A 172 -11.33 -6.21 -11.50
CA ALA A 172 -12.57 -5.44 -11.40
C ALA A 172 -13.04 -5.27 -9.94
N ILE A 173 -12.96 -6.34 -9.13
CA ILE A 173 -13.27 -6.28 -7.69
C ILE A 173 -12.34 -5.28 -6.99
N VAL A 174 -11.03 -5.33 -7.28
CA VAL A 174 -10.04 -4.43 -6.70
C VAL A 174 -10.34 -2.97 -7.04
N ILE A 175 -10.64 -2.65 -8.31
CA ILE A 175 -11.02 -1.30 -8.73
C ILE A 175 -12.23 -0.79 -7.94
N VAL A 176 -13.24 -1.63 -7.73
CA VAL A 176 -14.44 -1.26 -6.95
C VAL A 176 -14.06 -0.96 -5.50
N MET A 177 -13.23 -1.79 -4.87
CA MET A 177 -12.75 -1.55 -3.50
C MET A 177 -11.95 -0.25 -3.39
N GLU A 178 -10.95 -0.07 -4.24
CA GLU A 178 -10.08 1.11 -4.25
C GLU A 178 -10.88 2.38 -4.48
N THR A 179 -11.83 2.35 -5.42
CA THR A 179 -12.72 3.48 -5.72
C THR A 179 -13.63 3.80 -4.53
N ALA A 180 -14.19 2.80 -3.86
CA ALA A 180 -15.02 3.01 -2.67
C ALA A 180 -14.22 3.69 -1.54
N VAL A 181 -13.01 3.21 -1.27
CA VAL A 181 -12.11 3.78 -0.26
C VAL A 181 -11.68 5.20 -0.64
N PHE A 182 -11.34 5.43 -1.90
CA PHE A 182 -10.99 6.74 -2.44
C PHE A 182 -12.14 7.74 -2.25
N LEU A 183 -13.35 7.39 -2.68
CA LEU A 183 -14.53 8.26 -2.59
C LEU A 183 -14.87 8.59 -1.13
N LEU A 184 -14.87 7.60 -0.23
CA LEU A 184 -15.12 7.84 1.19
C LEU A 184 -14.07 8.76 1.82
N THR A 185 -12.80 8.60 1.44
CA THR A 185 -11.72 9.45 1.93
C THR A 185 -11.84 10.87 1.37
N LEU A 186 -12.15 11.01 0.08
CA LEU A 186 -12.36 12.29 -0.60
C LEU A 186 -13.55 13.06 -0.01
N ILE A 187 -14.67 12.38 0.24
CA ILE A 187 -15.86 13.00 0.85
C ILE A 187 -15.53 13.55 2.24
N LYS A 188 -14.83 12.78 3.07
CA LYS A 188 -14.42 13.25 4.41
C LYS A 188 -13.43 14.40 4.32
N ALA A 189 -12.47 14.34 3.38
CA ALA A 189 -11.53 15.43 3.14
C ALA A 189 -12.24 16.75 2.76
N ILE A 190 -13.21 16.69 1.83
CA ILE A 190 -13.98 17.87 1.40
C ILE A 190 -14.84 18.41 2.54
N ARG A 191 -15.53 17.55 3.30
CA ARG A 191 -16.35 17.97 4.44
C ARG A 191 -15.52 18.68 5.51
N GLU A 192 -14.36 18.12 5.84
CA GLU A 192 -13.46 18.70 6.83
C GLU A 192 -12.89 20.04 6.35
N TYR A 193 -12.53 20.13 5.08
CA TYR A 193 -12.05 21.36 4.45
C TYR A 193 -13.12 22.47 4.49
N GLN A 194 -14.36 22.14 4.13
CA GLN A 194 -15.49 23.08 4.16
C GLN A 194 -15.79 23.56 5.57
N PHE A 195 -15.87 22.66 6.55
CA PHE A 195 -16.12 22.99 7.95
C PHE A 195 -15.05 23.95 8.51
N ARG A 196 -13.77 23.66 8.26
CA ARG A 196 -12.66 24.51 8.74
C ARG A 196 -12.59 25.86 8.04
N ARG A 197 -13.00 25.93 6.77
CA ARG A 197 -13.12 27.22 6.06
C ARG A 197 -14.15 28.14 6.73
N LEU A 198 -15.23 27.58 7.27
CA LEU A 198 -16.25 28.34 8.02
C LEU A 198 -15.75 28.80 9.39
N VAL A 199 -14.96 27.98 10.09
CA VAL A 199 -14.47 28.26 11.47
C VAL A 199 -13.22 29.16 11.50
N GLY A 200 -12.59 29.46 10.36
CA GLY A 200 -11.50 30.45 10.27
C GLY A 200 -10.12 30.01 10.78
N SER A 201 -9.95 28.77 11.25
CA SER A 201 -8.66 28.27 11.77
C SER A 201 -7.61 28.09 10.65
N HIS A 202 -6.55 28.91 10.63
CA HIS A 202 -5.55 28.92 9.56
C HIS A 202 -4.34 27.99 9.78
N ARG A 203 -3.94 27.72 11.03
CA ARG A 203 -2.65 27.06 11.33
C ARG A 203 -2.63 25.54 11.10
N THR A 204 -3.77 24.87 11.24
CA THR A 204 -3.94 23.42 10.99
C THR A 204 -4.25 23.06 9.53
N LYS A 205 -4.32 24.05 8.63
CA LYS A 205 -4.70 23.81 7.22
C LYS A 205 -3.63 23.01 6.47
N ASP A 206 -2.35 23.33 6.69
CA ASP A 206 -1.27 22.75 5.89
C ASP A 206 -1.00 21.27 6.22
N LEU A 207 -0.95 20.90 7.51
CA LEU A 207 -0.66 19.52 7.91
C LEU A 207 -1.75 18.53 7.47
N ILE A 208 -3.02 18.89 7.68
CA ILE A 208 -4.17 18.05 7.30
C ILE A 208 -4.29 17.97 5.78
N TYR A 209 -4.08 19.08 5.07
CA TYR A 209 -4.12 19.12 3.61
C TYR A 209 -3.04 18.23 3.00
N VAL A 210 -1.79 18.30 3.50
CA VAL A 210 -0.69 17.44 3.04
C VAL A 210 -1.01 15.98 3.32
N PHE A 211 -1.54 15.65 4.50
CA PHE A 211 -1.93 14.28 4.85
C PHE A 211 -3.01 13.71 3.92
N TYR A 212 -4.06 14.49 3.61
CA TYR A 212 -5.08 14.06 2.67
C TYR A 212 -4.58 14.01 1.24
N ARG A 213 -3.72 14.96 0.82
CA ARG A 213 -3.14 14.98 -0.53
C ARG A 213 -2.29 13.74 -0.77
N ASP A 214 -1.33 13.49 0.10
CA ASP A 214 -0.40 12.37 -0.03
C ASP A 214 -1.15 11.02 0.09
N GLY A 215 -2.19 10.99 0.94
CA GLY A 215 -3.11 9.87 1.04
C GLY A 215 -3.97 9.62 -0.19
N LEU A 216 -4.55 10.66 -0.78
CA LEU A 216 -5.42 10.55 -1.97
C LEU A 216 -4.63 10.24 -3.23
N SER A 217 -3.45 10.83 -3.41
CA SER A 217 -2.55 10.49 -4.51
C SER A 217 -2.21 9.00 -4.53
N SER A 218 -1.98 8.42 -3.36
CA SER A 218 -1.73 6.98 -3.20
C SER A 218 -2.88 6.13 -3.77
N TYR A 219 -4.14 6.46 -3.46
CA TYR A 219 -5.31 5.76 -4.00
C TYR A 219 -5.45 5.93 -5.51
N VAL A 220 -5.19 7.13 -6.04
CA VAL A 220 -5.26 7.40 -7.48
C VAL A 220 -4.25 6.55 -8.25
N TYR A 221 -3.01 6.44 -7.76
CA TYR A 221 -2.01 5.58 -8.40
C TYR A 221 -2.45 4.11 -8.44
N LEU A 222 -3.00 3.59 -7.33
CA LEU A 222 -3.50 2.21 -7.27
C LEU A 222 -4.63 1.99 -8.30
N ILE A 223 -5.65 2.86 -8.32
CA ILE A 223 -6.77 2.76 -9.28
C ILE A 223 -6.28 2.79 -10.73
N VAL A 224 -5.34 3.67 -11.07
CA VAL A 224 -4.79 3.77 -12.43
C VAL A 224 -4.08 2.49 -12.84
N PHE A 225 -3.26 1.91 -11.96
CA PHE A 225 -2.58 0.64 -12.24
C PHE A 225 -3.54 -0.56 -12.25
N SER A 226 -4.56 -0.58 -11.40
CA SER A 226 -5.62 -1.59 -11.42
C SER A 226 -6.43 -1.54 -12.73
N LEU A 227 -6.75 -0.34 -13.22
CA LEU A 227 -7.37 -0.15 -14.54
C LEU A 227 -6.46 -0.60 -15.67
N LEU A 228 -5.17 -0.26 -15.61
CA LEU A 228 -4.20 -0.72 -16.61
C LEU A 228 -4.15 -2.26 -16.65
N ASN A 229 -4.10 -2.92 -15.50
CA ASN A 229 -4.14 -4.38 -15.41
C ASN A 229 -5.42 -4.98 -15.97
N PHE A 230 -6.57 -4.40 -15.63
CA PHE A 230 -7.85 -4.81 -16.18
C PHE A 230 -7.85 -4.72 -17.72
N ILE A 231 -7.40 -3.58 -18.26
CA ILE A 231 -7.35 -3.36 -19.72
C ILE A 231 -6.39 -4.36 -20.38
N LEU A 232 -5.21 -4.59 -19.80
CA LEU A 232 -4.24 -5.54 -20.35
C LEU A 232 -4.76 -6.97 -20.37
N ILE A 233 -5.44 -7.42 -19.31
CA ILE A 233 -6.05 -8.76 -19.27
C ILE A 233 -7.14 -8.91 -20.34
N VAL A 234 -7.96 -7.88 -20.57
CA VAL A 234 -9.02 -7.91 -21.58
C VAL A 234 -8.46 -7.84 -23.01
N ALA A 235 -7.50 -6.95 -23.24
CA ALA A 235 -6.96 -6.68 -24.57
C ALA A 235 -5.95 -7.75 -25.02
N LEU A 236 -5.19 -8.33 -24.09
CA LEU A 236 -4.07 -9.24 -24.35
C LEU A 236 -4.15 -10.52 -23.51
N PRO A 237 -5.23 -11.32 -23.58
CA PRO A 237 -5.44 -12.48 -22.71
C PRO A 237 -4.42 -13.62 -22.92
N ALA A 238 -3.68 -13.59 -24.04
CA ALA A 238 -2.65 -14.58 -24.38
C ALA A 238 -1.21 -14.11 -24.08
N TYR A 239 -1.01 -12.87 -23.62
CA TYR A 239 0.33 -12.27 -23.50
C TYR A 239 0.59 -11.72 -22.10
N GLY A 240 1.67 -12.22 -21.47
CA GLY A 240 2.51 -11.58 -20.46
C GLY A 240 1.92 -10.45 -19.59
N THR A 241 0.76 -10.66 -18.98
CA THR A 241 0.19 -9.73 -17.99
C THR A 241 1.01 -9.71 -16.69
N ASP A 242 1.94 -10.65 -16.53
CA ASP A 242 2.85 -10.82 -15.41
C ASP A 242 3.58 -9.53 -15.02
N LEU A 243 4.00 -8.71 -16.00
CA LEU A 243 4.68 -7.44 -15.72
C LEU A 243 3.75 -6.47 -14.99
N ALA A 244 2.56 -6.25 -15.54
CA ALA A 244 1.64 -5.26 -15.01
C ALA A 244 1.05 -5.73 -13.68
N VAL A 245 0.75 -7.03 -13.55
CA VAL A 245 0.27 -7.66 -12.33
C VAL A 245 1.35 -7.61 -11.26
N GLY A 246 2.60 -7.93 -11.62
CA GLY A 246 3.76 -7.83 -10.75
C GLY A 246 4.02 -6.40 -10.28
N ILE A 247 3.96 -5.41 -11.17
CA ILE A 247 4.11 -3.99 -10.80
C ILE A 247 2.99 -3.57 -9.84
N GLN A 248 1.72 -3.90 -10.14
CA GLN A 248 0.61 -3.58 -9.23
C GLN A 248 0.80 -4.23 -7.86
N ARG A 249 1.23 -5.50 -7.82
CA ARG A 249 1.53 -6.21 -6.58
C ARG A 249 2.57 -5.47 -5.73
N ILE A 250 3.63 -4.97 -6.35
CA ILE A 250 4.65 -4.17 -5.67
C ILE A 250 4.09 -2.82 -5.24
N LEU A 251 3.31 -2.15 -6.07
CA LEU A 251 2.67 -0.88 -5.72
C LEU A 251 1.76 -1.01 -4.49
N HIS A 252 0.91 -2.05 -4.40
CA HIS A 252 0.10 -2.29 -3.20
C HIS A 252 0.98 -2.43 -1.96
N SER A 253 2.11 -3.13 -2.06
CA SER A 253 3.08 -3.26 -0.97
C SER A 253 3.71 -1.93 -0.58
N CYS A 254 4.32 -1.23 -1.54
CA CYS A 254 5.06 0.01 -1.30
C CYS A 254 4.14 1.12 -0.80
N ILE A 255 2.97 1.29 -1.42
CA ILE A 255 2.03 2.35 -1.09
C ILE A 255 1.42 2.11 0.29
N SER A 256 0.94 0.89 0.58
CA SER A 256 0.40 0.57 1.92
C SER A 256 1.46 0.75 3.02
N ALA A 257 2.70 0.38 2.74
CA ALA A 257 3.82 0.54 3.66
C ALA A 257 4.16 2.01 3.93
N ARG A 258 4.34 2.81 2.88
CA ARG A 258 4.71 4.24 2.96
C ARG A 258 3.63 5.05 3.65
N VAL A 259 2.36 4.80 3.33
CA VAL A 259 1.24 5.47 3.99
C VAL A 259 1.25 5.22 5.49
N LEU A 260 1.54 4.00 5.95
CA LEU A 260 1.60 3.69 7.38
C LEU A 260 2.80 4.35 8.07
N ILE A 261 3.96 4.36 7.41
CA ILE A 261 5.17 5.01 7.92
C ILE A 261 4.94 6.53 8.05
N ASN A 262 4.47 7.17 6.98
CA ASN A 262 4.21 8.61 6.96
C ASN A 262 3.18 9.02 8.03
N LEU A 263 2.18 8.18 8.30
CA LEU A 263 1.23 8.42 9.39
C LEU A 263 1.90 8.40 10.77
N ARG A 264 2.85 7.49 11.00
CA ARG A 264 3.57 7.40 12.28
C ARG A 264 4.58 8.52 12.46
N GLU A 265 5.24 8.90 11.38
CA GLU A 265 6.14 10.05 11.33
C GLU A 265 5.38 11.34 11.66
N ALA A 266 4.25 11.59 11.00
CA ALA A 266 3.41 12.74 11.28
C ALA A 266 2.90 12.77 12.75
N ALA A 267 2.56 11.60 13.32
CA ALA A 267 2.15 11.51 14.71
C ALA A 267 3.30 11.82 15.71
N GLU A 268 4.55 11.44 15.37
CA GLU A 268 5.74 11.80 16.15
C GLU A 268 5.98 13.33 16.11
N GLU A 269 5.91 13.94 14.91
CA GLU A 269 6.08 15.38 14.72
C GLU A 269 5.02 16.21 15.45
N GLU A 270 3.76 15.78 15.40
CA GLU A 270 2.67 16.45 16.12
C GLU A 270 2.88 16.37 17.64
N THR A 271 3.30 15.20 18.14
CA THR A 271 3.60 15.01 19.57
C THR A 271 4.75 15.93 20.00
N ALA A 272 5.84 15.98 19.23
CA ALA A 272 6.98 16.85 19.50
C ALA A 272 6.60 18.34 19.47
N THR A 273 5.81 18.76 18.48
CA THR A 273 5.31 20.15 18.38
C THR A 273 4.41 20.51 19.54
N SER A 274 3.52 19.60 19.95
CA SER A 274 2.63 19.81 21.11
C SER A 274 3.43 19.94 22.41
N MET A 275 4.49 19.14 22.57
CA MET A 275 5.38 19.18 23.73
C MET A 275 6.16 20.49 23.75
N PHE A 276 6.73 20.91 22.63
CA PHE A 276 7.44 22.19 22.50
C PHE A 276 6.54 23.38 22.83
N ASN A 277 5.31 23.40 22.32
CA ASN A 277 4.34 24.45 22.64
C ASN A 277 3.98 24.48 24.13
N ARG A 278 3.85 23.31 24.79
CA ARG A 278 3.61 23.23 26.24
C ARG A 278 4.79 23.77 27.05
N ILE A 279 6.02 23.44 26.66
CA ILE A 279 7.24 23.92 27.32
C ILE A 279 7.38 25.43 27.15
N ALA A 280 7.19 25.95 25.93
CA ALA A 280 7.24 27.39 25.66
C ALA A 280 6.16 28.15 26.45
N LEU A 281 4.95 27.61 26.56
CA LEU A 281 3.89 28.20 27.39
C LEU A 281 4.23 28.19 28.88
N SER A 282 4.85 27.12 29.39
CA SER A 282 5.31 27.08 30.79
C SER A 282 6.44 28.07 31.05
N ASP A 283 7.36 28.27 30.11
CA ASP A 283 8.45 29.24 30.24
C ASP A 283 7.92 30.69 30.26
N ILE A 284 6.93 31.00 29.41
CA ILE A 284 6.26 32.31 29.40
C ILE A 284 5.50 32.52 30.73
N ALA A 285 4.74 31.54 31.19
CA ALA A 285 4.02 31.64 32.46
C ALA A 285 4.97 31.82 33.66
N PHE A 286 6.15 31.19 33.61
CA PHE A 286 7.19 31.38 34.64
C PHE A 286 7.84 32.76 34.57
N ALA A 287 8.11 33.28 33.36
CA ALA A 287 8.63 34.62 33.16
C ALA A 287 7.65 35.70 33.65
N ASP A 288 6.35 35.56 33.36
CA ASP A 288 5.30 36.46 33.86
C ASP A 288 5.20 36.42 35.39
N ALA A 289 5.30 35.23 36.00
CA ALA A 289 5.30 35.10 37.47
C ALA A 289 6.53 35.77 38.13
N LEU A 290 7.68 35.77 37.47
CA LEU A 290 8.88 36.49 37.92
C LEU A 290 8.74 38.01 37.75
N ALA A 291 8.15 38.46 36.63
CA ALA A 291 7.88 39.88 36.39
C ALA A 291 6.90 40.44 37.43
N ASP A 292 5.85 39.69 37.77
CA ASP A 292 4.86 40.11 38.78
C ASP A 292 5.48 40.17 40.19
N ARG A 293 6.34 39.21 40.55
CA ARG A 293 7.13 39.27 41.80
C ARG A 293 8.06 40.49 41.86
N SER A 294 8.64 40.89 40.73
CA SER A 294 9.52 42.06 40.67
C SER A 294 8.75 43.38 40.83
N ASN A 295 7.52 43.45 40.34
CA ASN A 295 6.64 44.62 40.50
C ASN A 295 6.08 44.75 41.93
N VAL A 296 5.91 43.65 42.66
CA VAL A 296 5.52 43.67 44.08
C VAL A 296 6.67 44.14 44.98
N MET A 297 7.93 43.96 44.57
CA MET A 297 9.10 44.59 45.20
C MET A 297 9.35 45.99 44.63
N GLY A 298 8.37 46.89 44.78
CA GLY A 298 8.57 48.32 44.53
C GLY A 298 9.66 48.91 45.45
N PRO A 299 10.30 50.03 45.05
CA PRO A 299 11.45 50.58 45.76
C PRO A 299 11.12 50.90 47.22
N SER A 300 11.94 50.38 48.13
CA SER A 300 11.85 50.60 49.57
C SER A 300 11.75 52.10 49.87
N ARG A 301 10.65 52.53 50.50
CA ARG A 301 10.50 53.88 51.05
C ARG A 301 11.67 54.15 51.99
N SER A 302 12.50 55.12 51.63
CA SER A 302 13.51 55.69 52.51
C SER A 302 12.84 56.30 53.74
N VAL A 303 13.26 55.82 54.91
CA VAL A 303 12.88 56.34 56.22
C VAL A 303 13.51 57.73 56.38
N PRO A 304 12.76 58.79 56.72
CA PRO A 304 13.34 60.10 56.99
C PRO A 304 14.04 60.08 58.36
N PRO A 305 15.21 60.74 58.52
CA PRO A 305 15.86 60.83 59.80
C PRO A 305 15.14 61.85 60.70
N SER A 306 14.90 61.44 61.94
CA SER A 306 14.40 62.25 63.03
C SER A 306 15.46 63.26 63.51
N ALA A 307 15.18 64.56 63.38
CA ALA A 307 15.61 65.63 64.28
C ALA A 307 14.86 66.92 63.92
#